data_AF-A0A9Q0YA26-F1
#
_entry.id   AF-A0A9Q0YA26-F1
#
_cell.length_a   1.000
_cell.length_b   1.000
_cell.length_c   1.000
_cell.angle_alpha   90.00
_cell.angle_beta   90.00
_cell.angle_gamma   90.00
#
_symmetry.space_group_name_H-M   'P 1'
#
loop_
_entity.id
_entity.type
_entity.pdbx_description
1 polymer ?
#
loop_
_entity_poly.entity_id
_entity_poly.type
_entity_poly.pdbx_seq_one_letter_code
_entity_poly.pdbx_strand_id
1 'polypeptide(L)' 'MVDHNMLHYIHGRLQQMMKANHSTNFGNVSILAVGDFYQLPPVKGKPLHKQDAGSLRDLWNLFKFF' A
#
# COMPACT_ATOMS: atom_id res chain seq x y z
N MET A 1 -2.36 2.19 -11.85
CA MET A 1 -1.67 1.23 -10.98
C MET A 1 -1.45 1.85 -9.61
N VAL A 2 -1.36 1.03 -8.56
CA VAL A 2 -1.27 1.49 -7.17
C VAL A 2 0.20 1.72 -6.84
N ASP A 3 0.56 2.94 -6.43
CA ASP A 3 1.89 3.26 -5.92
C ASP A 3 1.90 3.27 -4.38
N HIS A 4 3.04 3.64 -3.79
CA HIS A 4 3.21 3.74 -2.34
C HIS A 4 2.22 4.73 -1.69
N ASN A 5 2.01 5.89 -2.30
CA ASN A 5 1.14 6.95 -1.77
C ASN A 5 -0.33 6.56 -1.81
N MET A 6 -0.76 5.92 -2.90
CA MET A 6 -2.12 5.40 -3.06
C MET A 6 -2.40 4.32 -2.01
N LEU A 7 -1.46 3.40 -1.77
CA LEU A 7 -1.64 2.37 -0.74
C LEU A 7 -1.74 2.97 0.68
N HIS A 8 -0.95 3.99 0.98
CA HIS A 8 -1.07 4.77 2.23
C HIS A 8 -2.42 5.46 2.38
N TYR A 9 -2.90 6.08 1.31
CA TYR A 9 -4.21 6.70 1.29
C TYR A 9 -5.31 5.66 1.59
N ILE A 10 -5.28 4.51 0.91
CA ILE A 10 -6.21 3.39 1.16
C ILE A 10 -6.14 2.94 2.62
N HIS A 11 -4.94 2.73 3.16
CA HIS A 11 -4.73 2.36 4.56
C HIS A 11 -5.38 3.34 5.54
N GLY A 12 -5.14 4.65 5.37
CA GLY A 12 -5.71 5.67 6.23
C GLY A 12 -7.24 5.75 6.14
N ARG A 13 -7.82 5.59 4.94
CA ARG A 13 -9.26 5.56 4.75
C ARG A 13 -9.90 4.33 5.42
N LEU A 14 -9.29 3.16 5.31
CA LEU A 14 -9.77 1.95 5.98
C LEU A 14 -9.72 2.10 7.51
N GLN A 15 -8.64 2.65 8.07
CA GLN A 15 -8.56 2.94 9.51
C GLN A 15 -9.68 3.87 9.98
N GLN A 16 -9.94 4.96 9.24
CA GLN A 16 -11.01 5.91 9.56
C GLN A 16 -12.39 5.25 9.52
N MET A 17 -12.69 4.47 8.48
CA MET A 17 -13.98 3.80 8.31
C MET A 17 -14.22 2.73 9.36
N MET A 18 -13.19 1.97 9.71
CA MET A 18 -13.26 0.90 10.71
C MET A 18 -13.13 1.41 12.15
N LYS A 19 -12.98 2.73 12.35
CA LYS A 19 -12.71 3.37 13.65
C LYS A 19 -11.56 2.68 14.39
N ALA A 20 -10.57 2.22 13.63
CA ALA A 20 -9.49 1.40 14.14
C ALA A 20 -8.30 2.27 14.55
N ASN A 21 -7.52 1.81 15.52
CA ASN A 21 -6.34 2.54 15.98
C ASN A 21 -5.27 2.60 14.88
N HIS A 22 -4.42 3.63 14.93
CA HIS A 22 -3.31 3.81 13.97
C HIS A 22 -2.32 2.65 13.92
N SER A 23 -2.27 1.80 14.96
CA SER A 23 -1.45 0.59 15.00
C SER A 23 -2.04 -0.58 14.21
N THR A 24 -3.32 -0.55 13.86
CA THR A 24 -3.98 -1.63 13.11
C THR A 24 -3.70 -1.50 11.62
N ASN A 25 -3.17 -2.57 11.01
CA ASN A 25 -2.96 -2.58 9.57
C ASN A 25 -4.32 -2.60 8.87
N PHE A 26 -4.53 -1.64 7.95
CA PHE A 26 -5.71 -1.55 7.08
C PHE A 26 -7.06 -1.62 7.82
N GLY A 27 -7.12 -1.12 9.06
CA GLY A 27 -8.35 -1.15 9.86
C GLY A 27 -8.87 -2.56 10.15
N ASN A 28 -7.97 -3.55 10.26
CA ASN A 28 -8.30 -4.97 10.45
C ASN A 28 -9.09 -5.59 9.27
N VAL A 29 -8.96 -5.03 8.07
CA VAL A 29 -9.48 -5.62 6.84
C VAL A 29 -8.42 -6.55 6.24
N SER A 30 -8.84 -7.76 5.86
CA SER A 30 -7.98 -8.69 5.12
C SER A 30 -7.81 -8.21 3.68
N ILE A 31 -6.56 -8.00 3.26
CA ILE A 31 -6.23 -7.50 1.91
C ILE A 31 -5.51 -8.58 1.11
N LEU A 32 -6.07 -8.92 -0.06
CA LEU A 32 -5.40 -9.72 -1.08
C LEU A 32 -5.04 -8.79 -2.25
N ALA A 33 -3.75 -8.52 -2.43
CA ALA A 33 -3.25 -7.76 -3.57
C ALA A 33 -2.92 -8.71 -4.72
N VAL A 34 -3.49 -8.47 -5.90
CA VAL A 34 -3.26 -9.26 -7.11
C VAL A 34 -2.87 -8.32 -8.25
N GLY A 35 -1.86 -8.70 -9.03
CA GLY A 35 -1.42 -7.92 -10.18
C GLY A 35 -0.15 -8.50 -10.80
N ASP A 36 0.26 -7.88 -11.90
CA ASP A 36 1.50 -8.19 -12.61
C ASP A 36 2.42 -6.96 -12.60
N PHE A 37 3.67 -7.16 -12.19
CA PHE A 37 4.69 -6.11 -12.15
C PHE A 37 5.34 -5.83 -13.52
N TYR A 38 5.09 -6.65 -14.54
CA TYR A 38 5.51 -6.39 -15.93
C TYR A 38 4.60 -5.42 -16.68
N GLN A 39 3.58 -4.86 -16.01
CA GLN A 39 2.79 -3.75 -16.52
C GLN A 39 3.57 -2.43 -16.50
N LEU A 40 3.04 -1.39 -17.17
CA LEU A 40 3.59 -0.03 -17.12
C LEU A 40 3.69 0.44 -15.66
N PRO A 41 4.69 1.20 -15.22
CA PRO A 41 4.69 1.71 -13.83
C PRO A 41 3.47 2.61 -13.55
N PRO A 42 3.11 2.83 -12.28
CA PRO A 42 2.09 3.82 -11.92
C PRO A 42 2.35 5.18 -12.59
N VAL A 43 1.31 5.76 -13.20
CA VAL A 43 1.42 7.04 -13.93
C VAL A 43 1.85 8.14 -12.96
N LYS A 44 2.96 8.83 -13.27
CA LYS A 44 3.60 9.85 -12.41
C LYS A 44 4.10 9.32 -11.05
N GLY A 45 4.05 8.01 -10.81
CA GLY A 45 4.54 7.36 -9.60
C GLY A 45 5.87 6.65 -9.83
N LYS A 46 6.51 6.23 -8.73
CA LYS A 46 7.70 5.38 -8.79
C LYS A 46 7.29 3.91 -8.97
N PRO A 47 8.04 3.12 -9.76
CA PRO A 47 7.84 1.67 -9.81
C PRO A 47 7.93 1.03 -8.42
N LEU A 48 7.08 0.05 -8.14
CA LEU A 48 6.99 -0.60 -6.82
C LEU A 48 8.26 -1.33 -6.38
N HIS A 49 9.11 -1.76 -7.32
CA HIS A 49 10.40 -2.39 -7.00
C HIS A 49 11.48 -1.38 -6.55
N LYS A 50 11.22 -0.07 -6.64
CA LYS A 50 12.15 0.96 -6.17
C LYS A 50 11.69 1.45 -4.80
N GLN A 51 12.57 1.32 -3.81
CA GLN A 51 12.32 1.89 -2.48
C GLN A 51 12.11 3.41 -2.57
N ASP A 52 11.07 3.88 -1.88
CA ASP A 52 10.84 5.31 -1.74
C ASP A 52 11.51 5.82 -0.45
N ALA A 53 12.74 6.34 -0.59
CA ALA A 53 13.53 6.84 0.54
C ALA A 53 12.85 7.97 1.35
N GLY A 54 11.78 8.58 0.81
CA GLY A 54 10.98 9.59 1.50
C GLY A 54 9.78 9.06 2.28
N SER A 55 9.45 7.77 2.18
CA SER A 55 8.32 7.19 2.91
C SER A 55 8.78 6.64 4.26
N LEU A 56 8.22 7.16 5.36
CA LEU A 56 8.52 6.70 6.73
C LEU A 56 8.22 5.21 6.94
N ARG A 57 7.31 4.64 6.14
CA ARG A 57 6.92 3.23 6.21
C ARG A 57 6.41 2.76 4.85
N ASP A 58 7.09 1.82 4.23
CA ASP A 58 6.58 1.17 3.03
C ASP A 58 5.56 0.07 3.40
N LEU A 59 4.29 0.30 3.07
CA LEU A 59 3.20 -0.63 3.36
C LEU A 59 3.20 -1.86 2.44
N TRP A 60 3.86 -1.83 1.29
CA TRP A 60 3.94 -2.99 0.40
C TRP A 60 4.72 -4.15 1.03
N ASN A 61 5.66 -3.85 1.94
CA ASN A 61 6.40 -4.84 2.71
C ASN A 61 5.55 -5.59 3.77
N LEU A 62 4.29 -5.18 3.98
CA LEU A 62 3.36 -5.92 4.84
C LEU A 62 2.75 -7.14 4.15
N PHE A 63 2.79 -7.18 2.82
CA PHE A 63 2.25 -8.29 2.05
C PHE A 63 3.25 -9.43 1.97
N LYS A 64 2.74 -10.66 2.10
CA LYS A 64 3.50 -11.87 1.78
C LYS A 64 3.25 -12.20 0.32
N PHE A 65 4.33 -12.37 -0.45
CA PHE A 65 4.28 -12.89 -1.80
C PHE A 65 4.39 -14.41 -1.73
N PHE A 66 3.46 -15.11 -2.37
CA PHE A 66 3.42 -16.57 -2.47
C PHE A 66 3.91 -17.02 -3.84
#